data_AF-A0A7W0PGF7-F1
#
_entry.id   AF-A0A7W0PGF7-F1
#
_cell.length_a   1.000
_cell.length_b   1.000
_cell.length_c   1.000
_cell.angle_alpha   90.00
_cell.angle_beta   90.00
_cell.angle_gamma   90.00
#
_symmetry.space_group_name_H-M   'P 1'
#
loop_
_entity.id
_entity.type
_entity.pdbx_description
1 polymer ?
#
loop_
_entity_poly.entity_id
_entity_poly.type
_entity_poly.pdbx_seq_one_letter_code
_entity_poly.pdbx_strand_id
1 'polypeptide(L)' 'MSDQLSETFAALADPTRREILARLAVVGEATVNELAEPFSMTVQAVSKHLKVLENAGLIVRGRKAQS' A
#
# COMPACT_ATOMS: atom_id res chain seq x y z
N MET A 1 -2.27 21.09 -10.61
CA MET A 1 -3.10 20.08 -9.92
C MET A 1 -2.91 18.78 -10.67
N SER A 2 -2.45 17.72 -10.00
CA SER A 2 -2.49 16.37 -10.54
C SER A 2 -3.92 15.88 -10.45
N ASP A 3 -4.47 15.29 -11.49
CA ASP A 3 -5.77 14.63 -11.41
C ASP A 3 -5.64 13.22 -10.81
N GLN A 4 -6.77 12.60 -10.45
CA GLN A 4 -6.80 11.28 -9.83
C GLN A 4 -6.13 10.21 -10.70
N LEU A 5 -6.27 10.32 -12.03
CA LEU A 5 -5.71 9.37 -12.97
C LEU A 5 -4.17 9.46 -12.98
N SER A 6 -3.63 10.67 -12.95
CA SER A 6 -2.20 10.92 -12.84
C SER A 6 -1.63 10.40 -11.51
N GLU A 7 -2.34 10.59 -10.40
CA GLU A 7 -1.95 10.03 -9.09
C GLU A 7 -1.97 8.49 -9.09
N THR A 8 -2.96 7.90 -9.74
CA THR A 8 -3.07 6.45 -9.91
C THR A 8 -1.90 5.89 -10.70
N PHE A 9 -1.59 6.48 -11.86
CA PHE A 9 -0.45 6.04 -12.66
C PHE A 9 0.89 6.25 -11.96
N ALA A 10 1.07 7.39 -11.28
CA ALA A 10 2.27 7.64 -10.48
C ALA A 10 2.41 6.60 -9.35
N ALA A 11 1.31 6.27 -8.65
CA ALA A 11 1.31 5.22 -7.64
C ALA A 11 1.66 3.85 -8.25
N LEU A 12 1.08 3.48 -9.39
CA LEU A 12 1.35 2.19 -10.03
C LEU A 12 2.74 2.09 -10.69
N ALA A 13 3.46 3.19 -10.90
CA ALA A 13 4.79 3.16 -11.52
C ALA A 13 5.86 2.46 -10.67
N ASP A 14 5.70 2.41 -9.34
CA ASP A 14 6.66 1.81 -8.42
C ASP A 14 6.43 0.30 -8.25
N PRO A 15 7.47 -0.53 -8.44
CA PRO A 15 7.33 -1.98 -8.36
C PRO A 15 6.94 -2.48 -6.97
N THR A 16 7.46 -1.88 -5.89
CA THR A 16 7.12 -2.25 -4.51
C THR A 16 5.63 -2.01 -4.24
N ARG A 17 5.07 -0.89 -4.71
CA ARG A 17 3.63 -0.60 -4.59
C ARG A 17 2.78 -1.61 -5.34
N ARG A 18 3.19 -2.03 -6.54
CA ARG A 18 2.48 -3.09 -7.29
C ARG A 18 2.53 -4.44 -6.57
N GLU A 19 3.66 -4.78 -5.97
CA GLU A 19 3.80 -6.02 -5.19
C GLU A 19 2.88 -6.02 -3.95
N ILE A 20 2.80 -4.89 -3.24
CA ILE A 20 1.87 -4.73 -2.12
C ILE A 20 0.41 -4.93 -2.57
N LEU A 21 0.01 -4.31 -3.69
CA LEU A 21 -1.33 -4.47 -4.24
C LEU A 21 -1.61 -5.91 -4.68
N ALA A 22 -0.65 -6.56 -5.35
CA ALA A 22 -0.77 -7.95 -5.77
C ALA A 22 -0.98 -8.88 -4.57
N ARG A 23 -0.22 -8.67 -3.48
CA ARG A 23 -0.41 -9.43 -2.23
C ARG A 23 -1.79 -9.20 -1.63
N LEU A 24 -2.23 -7.95 -1.49
CA LEU A 24 -3.57 -7.62 -0.98
C LEU A 24 -4.69 -8.22 -1.84
N ALA A 25 -4.52 -8.28 -3.16
CA ALA A 25 -5.48 -8.91 -4.06
C ALA A 25 -5.65 -10.42 -3.80
N VAL A 26 -4.62 -11.09 -3.26
CA VAL A 26 -4.63 -12.51 -2.92
C VAL A 26 -5.12 -12.76 -1.49
N VAL A 27 -4.61 -11.99 -0.51
CA VAL A 27 -4.86 -12.25 0.93
C VAL A 27 -6.06 -11.48 1.49
N GLY A 28 -6.52 -10.43 0.81
CA GLY A 28 -7.55 -9.51 1.31
C GLY A 28 -6.99 -8.48 2.29
N GLU A 29 -7.52 -8.45 3.51
CA GLU A 29 -7.08 -7.53 4.56
C GLU A 29 -5.79 -8.04 5.22
N ALA A 30 -4.82 -7.16 5.43
CA ALA A 30 -3.57 -7.49 6.10
C ALA A 30 -3.07 -6.30 6.93
N THR A 31 -2.35 -6.59 8.00
CA THR A 31 -1.65 -5.60 8.82
C THR A 31 -0.41 -5.08 8.10
N VAL A 32 0.07 -3.91 8.52
CA VAL A 32 1.31 -3.33 7.96
C VAL A 32 2.51 -4.25 8.16
N ASN A 33 2.56 -5.00 9.27
CA ASN A 33 3.66 -5.93 9.54
C ASN A 33 3.62 -7.14 8.59
N GLU A 34 2.45 -7.73 8.34
CA GLU A 34 2.28 -8.83 7.39
C GLU A 34 2.58 -8.40 5.95
N LEU A 35 2.29 -7.16 5.59
CA LEU A 35 2.66 -6.59 4.29
C LEU A 35 4.15 -6.28 4.20
N ALA A 36 4.84 -6.05 5.32
CA ALA A 36 6.26 -5.71 5.34
C ALA A 36 7.17 -6.95 5.31
N GLU A 37 6.72 -8.08 5.84
CA GLU A 37 7.47 -9.34 5.96
C GLU A 37 8.24 -9.75 4.68
N PRO A 38 7.71 -9.63 3.45
CA PRO A 38 8.41 -10.07 2.24
C PRO A 38 9.55 -9.14 1.80
N PHE A 39 9.59 -7.92 2.33
CA PHE A 39 10.51 -6.90 1.86
C PHE A 39 11.70 -6.77 2.82
N SER A 40 12.91 -6.63 2.27
CA SER A 40 14.11 -6.30 3.04
C SER A 40 14.18 -4.81 3.42
N MET A 41 13.04 -4.21 3.81
CA MET A 41 12.94 -2.81 4.19
C MET A 41 12.18 -2.64 5.51
N THR A 42 12.28 -1.46 6.10
CA THR A 42 11.62 -1.18 7.38
C THR A 42 10.10 -1.05 7.21
N VAL A 43 9.36 -1.35 8.28
CA VAL A 43 7.91 -1.14 8.36
C VAL A 43 7.53 0.32 8.05
N GLN A 44 8.39 1.27 8.41
CA GLN A 44 8.21 2.69 8.11
C GLN A 44 8.33 2.97 6.61
N ALA A 45 9.23 2.29 5.89
CA ALA A 45 9.33 2.41 4.44
C ALA A 45 8.07 1.88 3.76
N VAL A 46 7.59 0.69 4.16
CA VAL A 46 6.32 0.12 3.68
C VAL A 46 5.15 1.04 3.98
N SER A 47 5.11 1.65 5.18
CA SER A 47 4.08 2.62 5.55
C SER A 47 4.01 3.84 4.64
N LYS A 48 5.15 4.28 4.08
CA LYS A 48 5.19 5.36 3.07
C LYS A 48 4.57 4.91 1.75
N HIS A 49 4.91 3.71 1.28
CA HIS A 49 4.30 3.13 0.07
C HIS A 49 2.77 3.00 0.22
N LEU A 50 2.32 2.50 1.37
CA LEU A 50 0.89 2.40 1.69
C LEU A 50 0.21 3.77 1.72
N LYS A 51 0.89 4.83 2.19
CA LYS A 51 0.30 6.18 2.19
C LYS A 51 0.09 6.72 0.78
N VAL A 52 1.03 6.46 -0.13
CA VAL A 52 0.89 6.82 -1.55
C VAL A 52 -0.26 6.06 -2.19
N LEU A 53 -0.38 4.75 -1.93
CA LEU A 53 -1.49 3.93 -2.44
C LEU A 53 -2.85 4.39 -1.91
N GLU A 54 -2.93 4.75 -0.63
CA GLU A 54 -4.15 5.28 0.00
C GLU A 54 -4.55 6.62 -0.62
N ASN A 55 -3.59 7.54 -0.81
CA ASN A 55 -3.86 8.83 -1.44
C ASN A 55 -4.35 8.66 -2.89
N ALA A 56 -3.80 7.68 -3.62
CA ALA A 56 -4.25 7.33 -4.97
C ALA A 56 -5.59 6.56 -5.00
N GLY A 57 -6.20 6.28 -3.84
CA GLY A 57 -7.48 5.56 -3.74
C GLY A 57 -7.38 4.07 -4.07
N LEU A 58 -6.18 3.49 -4.10
CA LEU A 58 -5.93 2.10 -4.48
C LEU A 58 -6.08 1.13 -3.30
N ILE A 59 -6.00 1.63 -2.07
CA ILE A 59 -6.26 0.88 -0.84
C ILE A 59 -7.04 1.74 0.14
N VAL A 60 -7.66 1.09 1.11
CA VAL A 60 -8.24 1.75 2.29
C VAL A 60 -7.55 1.24 3.55
N ARG A 61 -7.34 2.10 4.54
CA ARG A 61 -6.85 1.70 5.85
C ARG A 61 -7.99 1.55 6.84
N GLY A 62 -8.26 0.32 7.26
CA GLY A 62 -9.09 0.04 8.42
C GLY A 62 -8.30 0.25 9.71
N ARG A 63 -8.95 0.74 10.76
CA ARG A 63 -8.47 0.57 12.15
C ARG A 63 -9.31 -0.52 12.80
N LYS A 64 -8.79 -1.74 12.87
CA LYS A 64 -9.21 -2.69 13.90
C LYS A 64 -8.37 -2.39 15.12
N ALA A 65 -8.98 -1.85 16.18
CA ALA A 65 -8.33 -1.79 17.48
C ALA A 65 -8.03 -3.24 17.89
N GLN A 66 -6.78 -3.54 18.24
CA GLN A 66 -6.47 -4.79 18.93
C GLN A 66 -7.05 -4.64 20.34
N SER A 67 -8.20 -5.29 20.57
CA SER A 67 -8.76 -5.54 21.89
C SER A 67 -8.03 -6.68 22.57
#